data_AF-A0A800K4E7-F1
#
_entry.id   AF-A0A800K4E7-F1
#
_cell.length_a   1.000
_cell.length_b   1.000
_cell.length_c   1.000
_cell.angle_alpha   90.00
_cell.angle_beta   90.00
_cell.angle_gamma   90.00
#
_symmetry.space_group_name_H-M   'P 1'
#
loop_
_entity.id
_entity.type
_entity.pdbx_description
1 polymer ?
#
loop_
_entity_poly.entity_id
_entity_poly.type
_entity_poly.pdbx_seq_one_letter_code
_entity_poly.pdbx_strand_id
1 'polypeptide(L)'
;MNDIFVARQPIFDVRQNVVGYELLYRADGSSDAASGASTRKMSASVIVDGVLGVGLDLLTEGQTAFINLSEQMIMEGAAELLDPQQVVIELLETVKPTGPVIAACRGLRERGYRLALDDFVYDEAYEPLLKLVDIVKVDVIERSGDMAHTLKCLRPFDVKLLAEKV
;
A
#
# COMPACT_ATOMS: atom_id res chain seq x y z
N MET A 1 -23.92 10.91 -12.30
CA MET A 1 -23.14 10.70 -11.07
C MET A 1 -22.55 9.31 -11.23
N ASN A 2 -21.22 9.19 -11.26
CA ASN A 2 -20.60 7.87 -11.24
C ASN A 2 -20.55 7.44 -9.78
N ASP A 3 -21.14 6.28 -9.47
CA ASP A 3 -21.02 5.69 -8.14
C ASP A 3 -19.57 5.23 -7.93
N ILE A 4 -18.99 5.58 -6.78
CA ILE A 4 -17.65 5.15 -6.36
C ILE A 4 -17.85 4.07 -5.30
N PHE A 5 -17.30 2.88 -5.54
CA PHE A 5 -17.31 1.78 -4.59
C PHE A 5 -15.93 1.62 -3.97
N VAL A 6 -15.88 1.65 -2.64
CA VAL A 6 -14.65 1.43 -1.87
C VAL A 6 -14.88 0.21 -0.98
N ALA A 7 -14.06 -0.82 -1.19
CA ALA A 7 -13.94 -1.93 -0.27
C ALA A 7 -12.87 -1.61 0.78
N ARG A 8 -13.05 -2.10 1.99
CA ARG A 8 -12.03 -2.05 3.05
C ARG A 8 -11.66 -3.46 3.47
N GLN A 9 -10.38 -3.73 3.58
CA GLN A 9 -9.86 -5.02 4.01
C GLN A 9 -9.12 -4.85 5.34
N PRO A 10 -9.55 -5.53 6.42
CA PRO A 10 -8.90 -5.39 7.71
C PRO A 10 -7.48 -5.98 7.69
N ILE A 11 -6.55 -5.24 8.29
CA ILE A 11 -5.18 -5.67 8.54
C ILE A 11 -5.06 -5.99 10.02
N PHE A 12 -4.55 -7.17 10.34
CA PHE A 12 -4.44 -7.67 11.71
C PHE A 12 -2.99 -7.68 12.20
N ASP A 13 -2.79 -7.43 13.50
CA ASP A 13 -1.55 -7.79 14.16
C ASP A 13 -1.48 -9.31 14.47
N VAL A 14 -0.34 -9.76 15.00
CA VAL A 14 -0.13 -11.16 15.40
C VAL A 14 -1.04 -11.62 16.56
N ARG A 15 -1.77 -10.71 17.20
CA ARG A 15 -2.77 -11.00 18.24
C ARG A 15 -4.20 -10.92 17.71
N GLN A 16 -4.39 -10.82 16.39
CA GLN A 16 -5.68 -10.70 15.71
C GLN A 16 -6.46 -9.42 16.05
N ASN A 17 -5.78 -8.37 16.51
CA ASN A 17 -6.40 -7.05 16.62
C ASN A 17 -6.33 -6.34 15.26
N VAL A 18 -7.41 -5.67 14.87
CA VAL A 18 -7.39 -4.80 13.68
C VAL A 18 -6.47 -3.62 13.95
N VAL A 19 -5.44 -3.44 13.14
CA VAL A 19 -4.47 -2.33 13.24
C VAL A 19 -4.59 -1.32 12.09
N GLY A 20 -5.34 -1.65 11.06
CA GLY A 20 -5.59 -0.80 9.91
C GLY A 20 -6.56 -1.43 8.93
N TYR A 21 -6.89 -0.67 7.90
CA TYR A 21 -7.65 -1.14 6.77
C TYR A 21 -6.96 -0.74 5.47
N GLU A 22 -6.78 -1.70 4.57
CA GLU A 22 -6.45 -1.40 3.19
C GLU A 22 -7.71 -0.96 2.45
N LEU A 23 -7.63 0.20 1.79
CA LEU A 23 -8.73 0.73 1.01
C LEU A 23 -8.55 0.37 -0.46
N LEU A 24 -9.53 -0.35 -0.99
CA LEU A 24 -9.50 -0.92 -2.33
C LEU A 24 -10.62 -0.30 -3.16
N TYR A 25 -10.28 0.31 -4.29
CA TYR A 25 -11.28 0.75 -5.24
C TYR A 25 -11.94 -0.43 -5.95
N ARG A 26 -13.25 -0.31 -6.20
CA ARG A 26 -14.04 -1.24 -7.01
C ARG A 26 -14.76 -0.48 -8.11
N ALA A 27 -14.67 -1.00 -9.33
CA ALA A 27 -15.34 -0.40 -10.49
C ALA A 27 -16.87 -0.54 -10.43
N ASP A 28 -17.36 -1.55 -9.71
CA ASP A 28 -18.78 -1.78 -9.43
C ASP A 28 -18.95 -2.50 -8.07
N GLY A 29 -20.17 -2.51 -7.53
CA GLY A 29 -20.47 -3.17 -6.25
C GLY A 29 -20.46 -4.71 -6.29
N SER A 30 -20.15 -5.33 -7.43
CA SER A 30 -20.21 -6.79 -7.65
C SER A 30 -18.86 -7.44 -7.93
N SER A 31 -17.77 -6.67 -7.98
CA SER A 31 -16.44 -7.19 -8.31
C SER A 31 -15.79 -7.85 -7.09
N ASP A 32 -15.73 -9.19 -7.12
CA ASP A 32 -15.06 -10.00 -6.11
C ASP A 32 -13.54 -9.76 -6.11
N ALA A 33 -12.98 -9.62 -4.91
CA ALA A 33 -11.54 -9.55 -4.66
C ALA A 33 -10.75 -10.75 -5.24
N ALA A 34 -11.41 -11.90 -5.44
CA ALA A 34 -10.80 -13.14 -5.93
C ALA A 34 -10.64 -13.18 -7.47
N SER A 35 -11.29 -12.28 -8.19
CA SER A 35 -11.15 -12.17 -9.65
C SER A 35 -10.04 -11.18 -9.97
N GLY A 36 -8.78 -11.63 -9.94
CA GLY A 36 -7.57 -10.86 -10.28
C GLY A 36 -7.50 -10.28 -11.71
N ALA A 37 -8.65 -10.09 -12.37
CA ALA A 37 -8.80 -9.64 -13.74
C ALA A 37 -9.51 -8.27 -13.86
N SER A 38 -9.74 -7.54 -12.76
CA SER A 38 -10.28 -6.17 -12.89
C SER A 38 -9.78 -5.16 -11.85
N THR A 39 -8.50 -5.24 -11.46
CA THR A 39 -7.74 -4.06 -11.00
C THR A 39 -7.52 -3.12 -12.20
N ARG A 40 -8.62 -2.72 -12.86
CA ARG A 40 -8.60 -1.71 -13.92
C ARG A 40 -8.21 -0.42 -13.24
N LYS A 41 -6.94 -0.04 -13.45
CA LYS A 41 -6.39 1.32 -13.44
C LYS A 41 -7.47 2.35 -13.11
N MET A 42 -7.62 2.71 -11.83
CA MET A 42 -8.36 3.90 -11.46
C MET A 42 -7.39 4.83 -10.73
N SER A 43 -7.34 6.07 -11.20
CA SER A 43 -6.42 7.10 -10.76
C SER A 43 -6.54 7.37 -9.25
N ALA A 44 -5.44 7.75 -8.59
CA ALA A 44 -5.45 8.19 -7.19
C ALA A 44 -6.49 9.26 -6.94
N SER A 45 -6.86 10.05 -7.97
CA SER A 45 -7.94 11.01 -7.87
C SER A 45 -9.23 10.38 -7.34
N VAL A 46 -9.60 9.14 -7.70
CA VAL A 46 -10.85 8.53 -7.22
C VAL A 46 -10.74 8.04 -5.77
N ILE A 47 -9.58 7.53 -5.36
CA ILE A 47 -9.35 7.12 -3.97
C ILE A 47 -9.23 8.36 -3.09
N VAL A 48 -8.45 9.36 -3.50
CA VAL A 48 -8.31 10.64 -2.80
C VAL A 48 -9.64 11.38 -2.76
N ASP A 49 -10.39 11.49 -3.86
CA ASP A 49 -11.70 12.17 -3.87
C ASP A 49 -12.73 11.40 -3.04
N GLY A 50 -12.72 10.07 -3.08
CA GLY A 50 -13.60 9.23 -2.24
C GLY A 50 -13.26 9.33 -0.76
N VAL A 51 -11.96 9.33 -0.43
CA VAL A 51 -11.42 9.48 0.92
C VAL A 51 -11.71 10.89 1.46
N LEU A 52 -11.49 11.95 0.67
CA LEU A 52 -11.77 13.33 1.06
C LEU A 52 -13.28 13.61 1.15
N GLY A 53 -14.09 12.93 0.34
CA GLY A 53 -15.55 13.09 0.32
C GLY A 53 -16.27 12.41 1.49
N VAL A 54 -15.88 11.18 1.83
CA VAL A 54 -16.50 10.38 2.92
C VAL A 54 -15.79 10.58 4.26
N GLY A 55 -14.48 10.82 4.23
CA GLY A 55 -13.60 10.89 5.39
C GLY A 55 -12.96 9.54 5.73
N LEU A 56 -11.65 9.55 6.01
CA LEU A 56 -10.89 8.35 6.40
C LEU A 56 -11.49 7.67 7.63
N ASP A 57 -11.79 8.44 8.67
CA ASP A 57 -12.27 7.88 9.95
C ASP A 57 -13.53 7.05 9.79
N LEU A 58 -14.44 7.44 8.89
CA LEU A 58 -15.67 6.70 8.63
C LEU A 58 -15.39 5.40 7.86
N LEU A 59 -14.46 5.44 6.91
CA LEU A 59 -14.06 4.27 6.12
C LEU A 59 -13.28 3.26 6.96
N THR A 60 -12.43 3.73 7.86
CA THR A 60 -11.48 2.91 8.63
C THR A 60 -11.84 2.71 10.08
N GLU A 61 -13.01 3.18 10.53
CA GLU A 61 -13.40 3.17 11.96
C GLU A 61 -12.34 3.81 12.87
N GLY A 62 -11.69 4.87 12.38
CA GLY A 62 -10.60 5.58 13.06
C GLY A 62 -9.25 4.86 13.06
N GLN A 63 -9.14 3.69 12.41
CA GLN A 63 -7.86 2.98 12.26
C GLN A 63 -7.03 3.53 11.09
N THR A 64 -5.75 3.16 11.02
CA THR A 64 -4.85 3.57 9.93
C THR A 64 -5.36 3.05 8.58
N ALA A 65 -5.39 3.92 7.56
CA ALA A 65 -5.70 3.57 6.18
C ALA A 65 -4.43 3.20 5.40
N PHE A 66 -4.44 2.08 4.71
CA PHE A 66 -3.40 1.67 3.76
C PHE A 66 -3.89 2.03 2.36
N ILE A 67 -3.11 2.86 1.66
CA ILE A 67 -3.50 3.51 0.40
C ILE A 67 -2.50 3.18 -0.69
N ASN A 68 -2.95 2.43 -1.69
CA ASN A 68 -2.19 2.09 -2.89
C ASN A 68 -1.95 3.30 -3.80
N LEU A 69 -0.69 3.63 -4.06
CA LEU A 69 -0.28 4.68 -4.99
C LEU A 69 0.65 4.14 -6.08
N SER A 70 0.37 4.53 -7.33
CA SER A 70 1.27 4.30 -8.46
C SER A 70 2.39 5.33 -8.52
N GLU A 71 3.40 5.05 -9.34
CA GLU A 71 4.54 5.96 -9.56
C GLU A 71 4.06 7.35 -9.98
N GLN A 72 3.14 7.43 -10.95
CA GLN A 72 2.58 8.70 -11.41
C GLN A 72 1.96 9.50 -10.25
N MET A 73 1.22 8.83 -9.37
CA MET A 73 0.50 9.48 -8.27
C MET A 73 1.46 10.00 -7.18
N ILE A 74 2.52 9.25 -6.92
CA ILE A 74 3.59 9.68 -6.02
C ILE A 74 4.27 10.93 -6.58
N MET A 75 4.57 10.93 -7.88
CA MET A 75 5.20 12.07 -8.55
C MET A 75 4.29 13.30 -8.66
N GLU A 76 2.97 13.10 -8.74
CA GLU A 76 1.96 14.16 -8.74
C GLU A 76 1.63 14.69 -7.33
N GLY A 77 2.22 14.12 -6.27
CA GLY A 77 2.03 14.59 -4.89
C GLY A 77 0.72 14.14 -4.25
N ALA A 78 0.07 13.09 -4.76
CA ALA A 78 -1.24 12.65 -4.25
C ALA A 78 -1.23 12.30 -2.74
N ALA A 79 -0.12 11.76 -2.24
CA ALA A 79 0.04 11.45 -0.82
C ALA A 79 -0.07 12.70 0.09
N GLU A 80 0.31 13.88 -0.41
CA GLU A 80 0.33 15.14 0.36
C GLU A 80 -1.06 15.69 0.67
N LEU A 81 -2.08 15.14 0.03
CA LEU A 81 -3.49 15.46 0.29
C LEU A 81 -4.06 14.70 1.49
N LEU A 82 -3.29 13.75 2.05
CA LEU A 82 -3.69 12.88 3.15
C LEU A 82 -2.93 13.22 4.44
N ASP A 83 -3.55 13.04 5.60
CA ASP A 83 -2.87 13.19 6.88
C ASP A 83 -1.86 12.03 7.10
N PRO A 84 -0.55 12.30 7.25
CA PRO A 84 0.46 11.26 7.49
C PRO A 84 0.22 10.44 8.75
N GLN A 85 -0.53 10.95 9.74
CA GLN A 85 -0.86 10.21 10.96
C GLN A 85 -1.95 9.15 10.72
N GLN A 86 -2.81 9.36 9.73
CA GLN A 86 -3.93 8.47 9.44
C GLN A 86 -3.63 7.45 8.35
N VAL A 87 -2.53 7.59 7.61
CA VAL A 87 -2.25 6.75 6.45
C VAL A 87 -0.91 6.02 6.48
N VAL A 88 -0.85 4.93 5.72
CA VAL A 88 0.35 4.28 5.21
C VAL A 88 0.24 4.30 3.68
N ILE A 89 1.29 4.77 3.01
CA ILE A 89 1.34 4.80 1.55
C ILE A 89 1.94 3.49 1.04
N GLU A 90 1.16 2.73 0.28
CA GLU A 90 1.57 1.49 -0.36
C GLU A 90 2.05 1.79 -1.79
N LEU A 91 3.34 1.54 -2.03
CA LEU A 91 3.94 1.58 -3.35
C LEU A 91 3.55 0.29 -4.07
N LEU A 92 2.78 0.43 -5.15
CA LEU A 92 2.43 -0.71 -6.01
C LEU A 92 3.68 -1.45 -6.50
N GLU A 93 3.55 -2.74 -6.74
CA GLU A 93 4.58 -3.64 -7.28
C GLU A 93 5.12 -3.18 -8.65
N THR A 94 4.34 -2.37 -9.37
CA THR A 94 4.72 -1.76 -10.65
C THR A 94 5.65 -0.54 -10.52
N VAL A 95 5.83 0.02 -9.31
CA VAL A 95 6.66 1.20 -9.06
C VAL A 95 8.14 0.82 -9.08
N LYS A 96 8.91 1.45 -9.97
CA LYS A 96 10.35 1.17 -10.09
C LYS A 96 11.18 2.07 -9.17
N PRO A 97 12.30 1.58 -8.62
CA PRO A 97 13.19 2.34 -7.73
C PRO A 97 14.07 3.34 -8.51
N THR A 98 13.45 4.25 -9.25
CA THR A 98 14.16 5.29 -9.99
C THR A 98 14.62 6.41 -9.06
N GLY A 99 15.62 7.19 -9.47
CA GLY A 99 16.10 8.35 -8.69
C GLY A 99 14.97 9.31 -8.26
N PRO A 100 14.05 9.70 -9.16
CA PRO A 100 12.88 10.51 -8.82
C PRO A 100 11.94 9.84 -7.79
N VAL A 101 11.63 8.55 -7.93
CA VAL A 101 10.77 7.82 -6.99
C VAL A 101 11.41 7.75 -5.60
N ILE A 102 12.71 7.44 -5.53
CA ILE A 102 13.46 7.38 -4.27
C ILE A 102 13.46 8.76 -3.59
N ALA A 103 13.67 9.83 -4.36
CA ALA A 103 13.63 11.20 -3.83
C ALA A 103 12.24 11.57 -3.32
N ALA A 104 11.18 11.22 -4.04
CA ALA A 104 9.80 11.44 -3.60
C ALA A 104 9.50 10.68 -2.31
N CYS A 105 9.83 9.38 -2.23
CA CYS A 105 9.63 8.55 -1.03
C CYS A 105 10.39 9.11 0.18
N ARG A 106 11.61 9.61 -0.03
CA ARG A 106 12.38 10.28 1.02
C ARG A 106 11.66 11.54 1.52
N GLY A 107 11.15 12.36 0.61
CA GLY A 107 10.34 13.53 0.96
C GLY A 107 9.08 13.15 1.74
N LEU A 108 8.38 12.08 1.36
CA LEU A 108 7.24 11.56 2.14
C LEU A 108 7.67 11.20 3.57
N ARG A 109 8.78 10.47 3.73
CA ARG A 109 9.32 10.07 5.05
C ARG A 109 9.68 11.27 5.92
N GLU A 110 10.34 12.28 5.34
CA GLU A 110 10.71 13.51 6.05
C GLU A 110 9.50 14.29 6.57
N ARG A 111 8.34 14.15 5.91
CA ARG A 111 7.06 14.73 6.36
C ARG A 111 6.25 13.83 7.30
N GLY A 112 6.81 12.69 7.71
CA GLY A 112 6.22 11.79 8.69
C GLY A 112 5.32 10.69 8.12
N TYR A 113 5.27 10.50 6.79
CA TYR A 113 4.52 9.39 6.21
C TYR A 113 5.21 8.05 6.48
N ARG A 114 4.40 7.04 6.76
CA ARG A 114 4.81 5.65 6.73
C ARG A 114 4.64 5.09 5.32
N LEU A 115 5.61 4.29 4.87
CA LEU A 115 5.60 3.71 3.53
C LEU A 115 5.62 2.18 3.59
N ALA A 116 4.98 1.56 2.60
CA ALA A 116 4.94 0.11 2.42
C ALA A 116 5.26 -0.27 0.97
N LEU A 117 5.91 -1.41 0.75
CA LEU A 117 5.99 -2.04 -0.58
C LEU A 117 4.91 -3.12 -0.69
N ASP A 118 4.09 -3.04 -1.74
CA ASP A 118 3.01 -3.99 -2.02
C ASP A 118 3.50 -5.17 -2.87
N ASP A 119 2.94 -6.37 -2.64
CA ASP A 119 3.25 -7.62 -3.38
C ASP A 119 4.75 -7.83 -3.70
N PHE A 120 5.62 -7.58 -2.70
CA PHE A 120 7.05 -7.39 -2.96
C PHE A 120 7.79 -8.68 -3.30
N VAL A 121 8.60 -8.63 -4.36
CA VAL A 121 9.58 -9.65 -4.73
C VAL A 121 10.98 -9.06 -4.62
N TYR A 122 11.86 -9.76 -3.90
CA TYR A 122 13.21 -9.25 -3.65
C TYR A 122 14.02 -9.13 -4.94
N ASP A 123 14.59 -7.94 -5.13
CA ASP A 123 15.57 -7.60 -6.15
C ASP A 123 16.50 -6.52 -5.57
N GLU A 124 17.81 -6.66 -5.79
CA GLU A 124 18.84 -5.75 -5.27
C GLU A 124 18.63 -4.29 -5.71
N ALA A 125 17.99 -4.07 -6.86
CA ALA A 125 17.64 -2.73 -7.35
C ALA A 125 16.66 -2.00 -6.40
N TYR A 126 15.89 -2.72 -5.59
CA TYR A 126 14.90 -2.15 -4.65
C TYR A 126 15.48 -1.86 -3.26
N GLU A 127 16.72 -2.23 -2.97
CA GLU A 127 17.35 -1.90 -1.68
C GLU A 127 17.28 -0.42 -1.28
N PRO A 128 17.38 0.56 -2.21
CA PRO A 128 17.19 1.97 -1.88
C PRO A 128 15.78 2.28 -1.33
N LEU A 129 14.75 1.60 -1.84
CA LEU A 129 13.38 1.73 -1.33
C LEU A 129 13.21 0.96 -0.02
N LEU A 130 13.82 -0.23 0.11
CA LEU A 130 13.79 -1.01 1.36
C LEU A 130 14.39 -0.24 2.55
N LYS A 131 15.32 0.68 2.31
CA LYS A 131 15.88 1.59 3.33
C LYS A 131 14.95 2.74 3.72
N LEU A 132 13.88 2.96 2.97
CA LEU A 132 12.93 4.06 3.15
C LEU A 132 11.55 3.60 3.64
N VAL A 133 11.18 2.35 3.41
CA VAL A 133 9.87 1.82 3.83
C VAL A 133 9.87 1.27 5.25
N ASP A 134 8.69 1.24 5.85
CA ASP A 134 8.43 0.69 7.18
C ASP A 134 7.87 -0.73 7.11
N ILE A 135 7.19 -1.05 6.01
CA ILE A 135 6.44 -2.30 5.84
C ILE A 135 6.77 -2.90 4.47
N VAL A 136 6.86 -4.22 4.41
CA VAL A 136 6.93 -4.99 3.17
C VAL A 136 5.84 -6.03 3.20
N LYS A 137 4.94 -5.98 2.21
CA LYS A 137 3.84 -6.93 2.03
C LYS A 137 4.33 -8.11 1.21
N VAL A 138 3.99 -9.33 1.65
CA VAL A 138 4.43 -10.57 1.01
C VAL A 138 3.25 -11.54 0.90
N ASP A 139 2.93 -11.91 -0.33
CA ASP A 139 1.98 -12.98 -0.63
C ASP A 139 2.52 -14.36 -0.19
N VAL A 140 1.86 -14.99 0.78
CA VAL A 140 2.33 -16.28 1.33
C VAL A 140 2.00 -17.48 0.44
N ILE A 141 1.02 -17.36 -0.45
CA ILE A 141 0.60 -18.43 -1.35
C ILE A 141 1.55 -18.45 -2.55
N GLU A 142 1.67 -17.33 -3.26
CA GLU A 142 2.50 -17.21 -4.46
C GLU A 142 3.99 -17.35 -4.16
N ARG A 143 4.43 -16.97 -2.95
CA ARG A 143 5.85 -16.99 -2.56
C ARG A 143 6.22 -18.16 -1.65
N SER A 144 5.33 -19.14 -1.48
CA SER A 144 5.58 -20.33 -0.63
C SER A 144 6.91 -21.05 -0.94
N GLY A 145 7.35 -21.09 -2.19
CA GLY A 145 8.60 -21.73 -2.61
C GLY A 145 9.89 -20.97 -2.34
N ASP A 146 9.84 -19.64 -2.20
CA ASP A 146 11.02 -18.76 -2.07
C ASP A 146 11.05 -17.94 -0.77
N MET A 147 10.03 -18.10 0.08
CA MET A 147 9.87 -17.33 1.32
C MET A 147 11.13 -17.31 2.19
N ALA A 148 11.83 -18.43 2.34
CA ALA A 148 13.05 -18.50 3.13
C ALA A 148 14.17 -17.58 2.59
N HIS A 149 14.28 -17.47 1.27
CA HIS A 149 15.24 -16.56 0.63
C HIS A 149 14.79 -15.11 0.78
N THR A 150 13.52 -14.80 0.48
CA THR A 150 12.95 -13.46 0.66
C THR A 150 13.17 -12.93 2.08
N LEU A 151 12.84 -13.74 3.10
CA LEU A 151 13.07 -13.39 4.50
C LEU A 151 14.54 -13.16 4.81
N LYS A 152 15.45 -13.98 4.25
CA LYS A 152 16.89 -13.81 4.45
C LYS A 152 17.39 -12.50 3.85
N CYS A 153 16.89 -12.13 2.67
CA CYS A 153 17.26 -10.91 1.97
C CYS A 153 16.66 -9.65 2.63
N LEU A 154 15.51 -9.76 3.28
CA LEU A 154 14.87 -8.64 3.99
C LEU A 154 15.43 -8.40 5.41
N ARG A 155 16.07 -9.40 6.03
CA ARG A 155 16.68 -9.28 7.39
C ARG A 155 17.60 -8.08 7.63
N PRO A 156 18.40 -7.59 6.66
CA PRO A 156 19.26 -6.43 6.86
C PRO A 156 18.51 -5.11 6.98
N PHE A 157 17.22 -5.06 6.62
CA PHE A 157 16.40 -3.85 6.61
C PHE A 157 15.48 -3.81 7.84
N ASP A 158 15.28 -2.62 8.38
CA ASP A 158 14.38 -2.39 9.53
C ASP A 158 12.93 -2.25 9.06
N VAL A 159 12.38 -3.35 8.55
CA VAL A 159 11.02 -3.41 7.99
C VAL A 159 10.16 -4.41 8.73
N LYS A 160 8.87 -4.09 8.88
CA LYS A 160 7.85 -5.04 9.33
C LYS A 160 7.33 -5.81 8.12
N LEU A 161 7.17 -7.12 8.28
CA LEU A 161 6.58 -7.96 7.25
C LEU A 161 5.07 -8.06 7.48
N LEU A 162 4.29 -7.80 6.43
CA LEU A 162 2.86 -8.03 6.41
C LEU A 162 2.56 -9.19 5.46
N ALA A 163 1.90 -10.23 5.98
CA ALA A 163 1.53 -11.40 5.18
C ALA A 163 0.19 -11.18 4.50
N GLU A 164 0.10 -11.54 3.23
CA GLU A 164 -1.13 -11.46 2.44
C GLU A 164 -1.60 -12.84 1.99
N LYS A 165 -2.90 -12.97 1.74
CA LYS A 165 -3.58 -14.22 1.36
C LYS A 165 -3.37 -15.36 2.38
N VAL A 166 -3.54 -15.03 3.67
CA VAL A 166 -3.42 -15.93 4.83
C VAL A 166 -4.66 -16.81 5.02
#